data_AF-A0A6P2Q1X9-F1
#
_entry.id   AF-A0A6P2Q1X9-F1
#
_cell.length_a   1.000
_cell.length_b   1.000
_cell.length_c   1.000
_cell.angle_alpha   90.00
_cell.angle_beta   90.00
_cell.angle_gamma   90.00
#
_symmetry.space_group_name_H-M   'P 1'
#
loop_
_entity.id
_entity.type
_entity.pdbx_description
1 polymer ?
#
loop_
_entity_poly.entity_id
_entity_poly.type
_entity_poly.pdbx_seq_one_letter_code
_entity_poly.pdbx_strand_id
1 'polypeptide(L)'
;MSRLLPPLAVAPFIALATVFAPAALFARPATAAPPVSAGCGGATTPIAELRGDGGPSPLAGQTTSIEAVVTAAFGGADGLGGFFVQQADAQRLHRPGVPEGVFVYAPNARAKAGDLVHLTGRVDERYGRTQFTLSGGMTVCARGQAVTPATLTLPVATQSVLAAHEGMRVRLPQTLTVSDTHELGRYGSVVLSNGRLRIPTHVAPPAEAAALAAANARNRIVLDDGSSRRDPATVRYPPPALSAANTLRAGYTVRRVEGVLELRHGAWRLQPVAGAAPVFDAAANPRTDAPARHPDADVRIVSFNVFNYFNGDGHGSGFDAPDNRGAKTPAAFARQEAKIVAALRALRADVIGLMEIANNGHGDASAVQRLAGQLGDGWRAVDPGTARLGRDAIAVALLYDSRTVEPAGRAATVSLGGRHRPPLAQTFRRIGGTRAFTVAVNHLKSKNCPNATGADRDQSDGQGCWNAARTRAAARVSDWLATSPTGTAADGVLLIGDLNSYAKEDPVRTLESRGYANLVARFVGDTAYSYVFRGEAGSLDHALATPALAARVKAVHVWHINADEPVALQPVPDYKTSVQRSSYYAPDAYRSSDHDPVVIDVALDGGGTLAAPGTNRARPQRVD
;
A
#
# COMPACT_ATOMS: atom_id res chain seq x y z
N MET A 1 -69.51 36.59 1.26
CA MET A 1 -69.68 37.22 2.59
C MET A 1 -68.59 38.29 2.69
N SER A 2 -68.86 39.53 2.25
CA SER A 2 -69.48 40.60 3.07
C SER A 2 -68.53 40.98 4.21
N ARG A 3 -68.04 42.20 4.39
CA ARG A 3 -68.55 43.52 4.00
C ARG A 3 -67.53 44.60 4.47
N LEU A 4 -67.46 45.69 3.71
CA LEU A 4 -67.42 47.12 4.12
C LEU A 4 -66.16 47.80 4.73
N LEU A 5 -65.69 48.80 3.95
CA LEU A 5 -65.10 50.12 4.28
C LEU A 5 -66.13 51.06 4.99
N PRO A 6 -65.88 52.39 5.19
CA PRO A 6 -64.87 53.20 5.94
C PRO A 6 -65.65 54.23 6.84
N PRO A 7 -65.45 55.58 6.88
CA PRO A 7 -64.31 56.53 6.88
C PRO A 7 -64.39 57.58 8.04
N LEU A 8 -63.51 58.59 8.08
CA LEU A 8 -63.91 60.02 8.08
C LEU A 8 -62.69 60.96 8.11
N ALA A 9 -62.68 61.88 7.15
CA ALA A 9 -61.79 63.02 7.04
C ALA A 9 -62.59 64.30 7.32
N VAL A 10 -61.96 65.30 7.95
CA VAL A 10 -62.34 66.72 7.83
C VAL A 10 -61.07 67.59 7.97
N ALA A 11 -60.84 68.46 6.98
CA ALA A 11 -59.96 69.64 7.05
C ALA A 11 -60.85 70.90 7.09
N PRO A 12 -60.35 72.09 7.49
CA PRO A 12 -59.77 72.99 6.47
C PRO A 12 -58.66 73.99 6.93
N PHE A 13 -57.85 74.37 5.93
CA PHE A 13 -57.21 75.67 5.60
C PHE A 13 -56.96 76.78 6.65
N ILE A 14 -55.71 77.26 6.71
CA ILE A 14 -55.30 78.69 6.64
C ILE A 14 -53.97 78.82 5.87
N ALA A 15 -53.86 79.82 5.00
CA ALA A 15 -52.75 80.13 4.09
C ALA A 15 -51.75 81.15 4.67
N LEU A 16 -50.47 81.11 4.26
CA LEU A 16 -49.75 82.28 3.74
C LEU A 16 -48.35 81.96 3.12
N ALA A 17 -48.07 82.66 2.02
CA ALA A 17 -46.79 83.14 1.48
C ALA A 17 -45.82 82.17 0.77
N THR A 18 -45.74 82.41 -0.54
CA THR A 18 -44.84 81.88 -1.59
C THR A 18 -43.48 82.59 -1.64
N VAL A 19 -42.39 81.84 -1.87
CA VAL A 19 -41.19 82.26 -2.63
C VAL A 19 -40.71 81.08 -3.51
N PHE A 20 -40.26 81.40 -4.72
CA PHE A 20 -40.05 80.57 -5.92
C PHE A 20 -38.95 79.48 -5.90
N ALA A 21 -39.30 78.29 -6.46
CA ALA A 21 -38.64 77.38 -7.46
C ALA A 21 -37.11 77.06 -7.43
N PRO A 22 -36.62 75.91 -7.99
CA PRO A 22 -37.27 74.98 -8.94
C PRO A 22 -37.19 73.46 -8.61
N ALA A 23 -37.87 72.67 -9.45
CA ALA A 23 -38.11 71.23 -9.34
C ALA A 23 -36.93 70.32 -9.76
N ALA A 24 -36.80 69.16 -9.12
CA ALA A 24 -36.25 67.93 -9.73
C ALA A 24 -36.66 66.68 -8.91
N LEU A 25 -36.89 65.58 -9.63
CA LEU A 25 -37.45 64.30 -9.19
C LEU A 25 -36.72 63.65 -8.00
N PHE A 26 -37.46 63.19 -6.99
CA PHE A 26 -36.94 62.25 -5.99
C PHE A 26 -37.05 60.80 -6.49
N ALA A 27 -35.91 60.26 -6.90
CA ALA A 27 -35.69 58.82 -7.02
C ALA A 27 -35.71 58.16 -5.63
N ARG A 28 -36.25 56.94 -5.54
CA ARG A 28 -36.21 56.10 -4.34
C ARG A 28 -34.74 55.85 -3.90
N PRO A 29 -34.44 55.83 -2.60
CA PRO A 29 -33.07 55.62 -2.13
C PRO A 29 -32.63 54.20 -2.44
N ALA A 30 -31.48 54.08 -3.09
CA ALA A 30 -30.72 52.85 -3.16
C ALA A 30 -30.35 52.43 -1.74
N THR A 31 -30.66 51.18 -1.39
CA THR A 31 -30.11 50.52 -0.19
C THR A 31 -28.60 50.55 -0.27
N ALA A 32 -27.96 51.36 0.59
CA ALA A 32 -26.52 51.42 0.72
C ALA A 32 -25.98 50.05 1.13
N ALA A 33 -25.02 49.53 0.35
CA ALA A 33 -24.18 48.41 0.76
C ALA A 33 -23.44 48.77 2.06
N PRO A 34 -23.21 47.82 2.98
CA PRO A 34 -22.48 48.10 4.21
C PRO A 34 -21.05 48.57 3.89
N PRO A 35 -20.41 49.36 4.77
CA PRO A 35 -19.13 49.99 4.48
C PRO A 35 -18.04 48.93 4.27
N VAL A 36 -17.32 49.07 3.15
CA VAL A 36 -16.11 48.33 2.82
C VAL A 36 -15.08 48.59 3.93
N SER A 37 -14.72 47.56 4.69
CA SER A 37 -13.66 47.69 5.71
C SER A 37 -12.33 47.97 5.01
N ALA A 38 -11.44 48.72 5.66
CA ALA A 38 -10.21 49.33 5.12
C ALA A 38 -9.13 48.39 4.52
N GLY A 39 -9.46 47.15 4.15
CA GLY A 39 -8.62 46.26 3.37
C GLY A 39 -9.30 45.64 2.14
N CYS A 40 -10.63 45.52 2.12
CA CYS A 40 -11.32 44.84 1.02
C CYS A 40 -11.54 45.77 -0.18
N GLY A 41 -11.38 45.28 -1.41
CA GLY A 41 -11.50 46.09 -2.62
C GLY A 41 -10.35 47.08 -2.84
N GLY A 42 -9.26 46.95 -2.07
CA GLY A 42 -8.02 47.69 -2.28
C GLY A 42 -7.21 47.15 -3.47
N ALA A 43 -6.08 47.79 -3.78
CA ALA A 43 -5.17 47.28 -4.81
C ALA A 43 -4.61 45.91 -4.41
N THR A 44 -4.79 44.90 -5.25
CA THR A 44 -4.33 43.53 -5.04
C THR A 44 -3.63 42.98 -6.26
N THR A 45 -2.62 42.14 -6.04
CA THR A 45 -1.97 41.34 -7.08
C THR A 45 -2.76 40.04 -7.30
N PRO A 46 -3.16 39.70 -8.54
CA PRO A 46 -3.73 38.39 -8.85
C PRO A 46 -2.76 37.26 -8.50
N ILE A 47 -3.26 36.10 -8.04
CA ILE A 47 -2.37 34.97 -7.70
C ILE A 47 -1.53 34.52 -8.91
N ALA A 48 -2.07 34.63 -10.12
CA ALA A 48 -1.36 34.35 -11.37
C ALA A 48 -0.13 35.25 -11.64
N GLU A 49 0.02 36.36 -10.91
CA GLU A 49 1.22 37.23 -10.97
C GLU A 49 2.21 36.91 -9.85
N LEU A 50 1.78 36.23 -8.78
CA LEU A 50 2.69 35.68 -7.78
C LEU A 50 3.46 34.46 -8.31
N ARG A 51 3.02 33.84 -9.41
CA ARG A 51 3.49 32.53 -9.88
C ARG A 51 4.04 32.65 -11.31
N GLY A 52 5.19 32.05 -11.57
CA GLY A 52 5.78 31.91 -12.91
C GLY A 52 5.46 30.56 -13.57
N ASP A 53 5.82 30.40 -14.83
CA ASP A 53 5.68 29.16 -15.61
C ASP A 53 6.80 28.15 -15.27
N GLY A 54 6.80 27.63 -14.04
CA GLY A 54 7.68 26.53 -13.62
C GLY A 54 9.04 26.94 -13.05
N GLY A 55 9.20 28.21 -12.66
CA GLY A 55 10.36 28.72 -11.92
C GLY A 55 9.96 29.42 -10.60
N PRO A 56 10.94 29.99 -9.86
CA PRO A 56 10.68 30.82 -8.70
C PRO A 56 9.69 31.95 -9.02
N SER A 57 8.93 32.38 -8.01
CA SER A 57 8.05 33.54 -8.14
C SER A 57 8.79 34.78 -8.66
N PRO A 58 8.22 35.53 -9.63
CA PRO A 58 8.76 36.83 -10.04
C PRO A 58 8.71 37.87 -8.92
N LEU A 59 7.93 37.61 -7.86
CA LEU A 59 7.76 38.47 -6.69
C LEU A 59 8.46 37.91 -5.45
N ALA A 60 9.34 36.91 -5.59
CA ALA A 60 10.07 36.34 -4.47
C ALA A 60 10.80 37.42 -3.64
N GLY A 61 10.59 37.40 -2.32
CA GLY A 61 11.11 38.37 -1.38
C GLY A 61 10.30 39.67 -1.25
N GLN A 62 9.32 39.91 -2.13
CA GLN A 62 8.49 41.12 -2.11
C GLN A 62 7.26 40.94 -1.21
N THR A 63 6.80 42.04 -0.61
CA THR A 63 5.51 42.09 0.12
C THR A 63 4.43 42.63 -0.81
N THR A 64 3.31 41.93 -0.90
CA THR A 64 2.15 42.35 -1.70
C THR A 64 0.84 42.01 -0.98
N SER A 65 -0.27 42.50 -1.53
CA SER A 65 -1.62 42.16 -1.09
C SER A 65 -2.35 41.30 -2.12
N ILE A 66 -3.12 40.31 -1.67
CA ILE A 66 -3.99 39.48 -2.52
C ILE A 66 -5.41 39.42 -1.96
N GLU A 67 -6.38 39.23 -2.85
CA GLU A 67 -7.76 38.82 -2.50
C GLU A 67 -8.08 37.47 -3.12
N ALA A 68 -8.44 36.50 -2.27
CA ALA A 68 -8.67 35.13 -2.70
C ALA A 68 -9.59 34.37 -1.73
N VAL A 69 -10.19 33.29 -2.20
CA VAL A 69 -11.10 32.46 -1.41
C VAL A 69 -10.29 31.38 -0.69
N VAL A 70 -10.47 31.26 0.62
CA VAL A 70 -9.89 30.16 1.41
C VAL A 70 -10.53 28.84 0.98
N THR A 71 -9.74 27.90 0.49
CA THR A 71 -10.21 26.59 0.00
C THR A 71 -10.04 25.48 1.04
N ALA A 72 -9.00 25.55 1.87
CA ALA A 72 -8.74 24.61 2.95
C ALA A 72 -7.91 25.27 4.05
N ALA A 73 -8.18 24.97 5.31
CA ALA A 73 -7.43 25.52 6.45
C ALA A 73 -6.88 24.40 7.33
N PHE A 74 -5.58 24.48 7.64
CA PHE A 74 -4.81 23.49 8.39
C PHE A 74 -4.03 24.17 9.52
N GLY A 75 -4.74 24.98 10.30
CA GLY A 75 -4.21 25.58 11.54
C GLY A 75 -4.10 24.58 12.69
N GLY A 76 -3.59 25.04 13.83
CA GLY A 76 -3.42 24.20 15.04
C GLY A 76 -2.06 23.52 15.11
N ALA A 77 -1.77 22.92 16.28
CA ALA A 77 -0.44 22.38 16.60
C ALA A 77 0.00 21.23 15.68
N ASP A 78 -0.94 20.39 15.25
CA ASP A 78 -0.68 19.26 14.34
C ASP A 78 -1.03 19.58 12.87
N GLY A 79 -1.46 20.81 12.57
CA GLY A 79 -1.81 21.25 11.22
C GLY A 79 -0.59 21.50 10.33
N LEU A 80 -0.83 22.06 9.14
CA LEU A 80 0.23 22.47 8.21
C LEU A 80 0.76 23.88 8.49
N GLY A 81 0.25 24.56 9.53
CA GLY A 81 0.68 25.90 9.93
C GLY A 81 0.11 27.04 9.07
N GLY A 82 -1.00 26.80 8.38
CA GLY A 82 -1.55 27.75 7.43
C GLY A 82 -2.82 27.27 6.73
N PHE A 83 -3.13 27.88 5.60
CA PHE A 83 -4.32 27.60 4.81
C PHE A 83 -4.03 27.81 3.31
N PHE A 84 -4.85 27.23 2.45
CA PHE A 84 -4.79 27.45 1.01
C PHE A 84 -5.83 28.47 0.60
N VAL A 85 -5.45 29.31 -0.36
CA VAL A 85 -6.36 30.23 -1.04
C VAL A 85 -6.30 30.02 -2.54
N GLN A 86 -7.41 30.27 -3.22
CA GLN A 86 -7.52 30.23 -4.68
C GLN A 86 -8.20 31.51 -5.17
N GLN A 87 -7.75 32.03 -6.31
CA GLN A 87 -8.37 33.19 -6.96
C GLN A 87 -9.86 32.90 -7.19
N ALA A 88 -10.71 33.87 -6.85
CA ALA A 88 -12.15 33.74 -7.07
C ALA A 88 -12.45 33.54 -8.57
N ASP A 89 -13.42 32.67 -8.90
CA ASP A 89 -13.68 32.26 -10.29
C ASP A 89 -13.88 33.46 -11.24
N ALA A 90 -14.58 34.50 -10.79
CA ALA A 90 -14.83 35.72 -11.58
C ALA A 90 -13.57 36.58 -11.86
N GLN A 91 -12.49 36.36 -11.11
CA GLN A 91 -11.24 37.11 -11.19
C GLN A 91 -10.08 36.27 -11.72
N ARG A 92 -10.34 35.03 -12.12
CA ARG A 92 -9.31 34.14 -12.64
C ARG A 92 -8.80 34.63 -13.99
N LEU A 93 -7.48 34.56 -14.18
CA LEU A 93 -6.83 34.95 -15.42
C LEU A 93 -6.65 33.77 -16.39
N HIS A 94 -6.77 32.52 -15.91
CA HIS A 94 -6.69 31.32 -16.74
C HIS A 94 -5.42 31.22 -17.62
N ARG A 95 -4.28 31.74 -17.13
CA ARG A 95 -3.00 31.68 -17.83
C ARG A 95 -2.52 30.21 -17.93
N PRO A 96 -2.26 29.68 -19.13
CA PRO A 96 -1.79 28.30 -19.29
C PRO A 96 -0.51 28.03 -18.47
N GLY A 97 -0.51 26.92 -17.72
CA GLY A 97 0.66 26.51 -16.92
C GLY A 97 0.87 27.28 -15.61
N VAL A 98 0.10 28.33 -15.35
CA VAL A 98 0.25 29.16 -14.15
C VAL A 98 -0.86 28.83 -13.14
N PRO A 99 -0.52 28.30 -11.95
CA PRO A 99 -1.52 28.01 -10.92
C PRO A 99 -2.08 29.30 -10.32
N GLU A 100 -3.38 29.26 -10.00
CA GLU A 100 -4.11 30.38 -9.38
C GLU A 100 -4.50 30.06 -7.93
N GLY A 101 -3.76 29.15 -7.30
CA GLY A 101 -3.83 28.85 -5.88
C GLY A 101 -2.47 28.98 -5.21
N VAL A 102 -2.46 29.26 -3.90
CA VAL A 102 -1.23 29.39 -3.13
C VAL A 102 -1.45 28.96 -1.68
N PHE A 103 -0.41 28.36 -1.08
CA PHE A 103 -0.39 28.10 0.36
C PHE A 103 0.02 29.36 1.11
N VAL A 104 -0.82 29.79 2.06
CA VAL A 104 -0.57 30.90 2.97
C VAL A 104 -0.04 30.35 4.29
N TYR A 105 1.23 30.63 4.61
CA TYR A 105 1.80 30.31 5.91
C TYR A 105 1.41 31.38 6.92
N ALA A 106 0.62 30.98 7.91
CA ALA A 106 0.03 31.86 8.90
C ALA A 106 -0.35 31.07 10.16
N PRO A 107 0.64 30.62 10.96
CA PRO A 107 0.40 29.66 12.06
C PRO A 107 -0.53 30.20 13.16
N ASN A 108 -0.63 31.53 13.27
CA ASN A 108 -1.46 32.20 14.28
C ASN A 108 -2.81 32.70 13.73
N ALA A 109 -3.04 32.60 12.41
CA ALA A 109 -4.27 33.07 11.79
C ALA A 109 -5.36 32.00 11.85
N ARG A 110 -6.61 32.42 11.98
CA ARG A 110 -7.79 31.54 11.91
C ARG A 110 -8.53 31.79 10.60
N ALA A 111 -8.31 30.93 9.61
CA ALA A 111 -9.03 30.96 8.35
C ALA A 111 -10.14 29.93 8.32
N LYS A 112 -11.21 30.21 7.56
CA LYS A 112 -12.33 29.31 7.34
C LYS A 112 -12.56 29.14 5.84
N ALA A 113 -12.74 27.90 5.40
CA ALA A 113 -13.05 27.62 4.01
C ALA A 113 -14.34 28.35 3.58
N GLY A 114 -14.29 28.96 2.39
CA GLY A 114 -15.36 29.79 1.83
C GLY A 114 -15.34 31.26 2.25
N ASP A 115 -14.37 31.70 3.06
CA ASP A 115 -14.15 33.13 3.28
C ASP A 115 -13.33 33.70 2.10
N LEU A 116 -13.81 34.79 1.50
CA LEU A 116 -12.98 35.65 0.64
C LEU A 116 -12.18 36.57 1.55
N VAL A 117 -10.86 36.53 1.43
CA VAL A 117 -9.96 37.22 2.34
C VAL A 117 -9.03 38.16 1.60
N HIS A 118 -8.80 39.34 2.19
CA HIS A 118 -7.69 40.22 1.83
C HIS A 118 -6.51 39.93 2.76
N LEU A 119 -5.34 39.70 2.16
CA LEU A 119 -4.12 39.30 2.85
C LEU A 119 -2.97 40.18 2.38
N THR A 120 -2.16 40.69 3.32
CA THR A 120 -0.85 41.29 3.01
C THR A 120 0.25 40.40 3.56
N GLY A 121 1.22 40.08 2.71
CA GLY A 121 2.26 39.11 3.04
C GLY A 121 3.41 39.12 2.06
N ARG A 122 4.46 38.41 2.45
CA ARG A 122 5.67 38.24 1.66
C ARG A 122 5.56 36.99 0.80
N VAL A 123 5.95 37.09 -0.47
CA VAL A 123 6.05 35.94 -1.36
C VAL A 123 7.42 35.29 -1.17
N ASP A 124 7.46 34.01 -0.84
CA ASP A 124 8.69 33.26 -0.55
C ASP A 124 8.74 31.96 -1.37
N GLU A 125 9.94 31.41 -1.52
CA GLU A 125 10.17 30.07 -2.05
C GLU A 125 10.58 29.14 -0.90
N ARG A 126 9.77 28.12 -0.60
CA ARG A 126 10.04 27.20 0.50
C ARG A 126 9.62 25.78 0.17
N TYR A 127 10.50 24.83 0.45
CA TYR A 127 10.30 23.40 0.13
C TYR A 127 10.01 23.13 -1.36
N GLY A 128 10.58 23.94 -2.26
CA GLY A 128 10.44 23.79 -3.71
C GLY A 128 9.13 24.31 -4.29
N ARG A 129 8.45 25.24 -3.59
CA ARG A 129 7.21 25.88 -4.05
C ARG A 129 7.11 27.33 -3.60
N THR A 130 6.33 28.12 -4.33
CA THR A 130 5.94 29.46 -3.89
C THR A 130 4.96 29.38 -2.72
N GLN A 131 5.25 30.11 -1.67
CA GLN A 131 4.46 30.25 -0.45
C GLN A 131 4.19 31.74 -0.18
N PHE A 132 3.02 32.05 0.38
CA PHE A 132 2.68 33.41 0.83
C PHE A 132 2.76 33.48 2.36
N THR A 133 3.76 34.17 2.91
CA THR A 133 3.97 34.33 4.36
C THR A 133 3.21 35.57 4.84
N LEU A 134 2.17 35.37 5.66
CA LEU A 134 1.36 36.48 6.17
C LEU A 134 2.20 37.40 7.07
N SER A 135 2.26 38.70 6.76
CA SER A 135 3.02 39.70 7.52
C SER A 135 2.15 40.64 8.35
N GLY A 136 0.84 40.66 8.13
CA GLY A 136 -0.14 41.47 8.85
C GLY A 136 -1.41 40.71 9.24
N GLY A 137 -2.51 41.43 9.41
CA GLY A 137 -3.83 40.84 9.66
C GLY A 137 -4.45 40.23 8.40
N MET A 138 -5.41 39.33 8.61
CA MET A 138 -6.30 38.83 7.56
C MET A 138 -7.66 39.52 7.71
N THR A 139 -8.17 40.09 6.63
CA THR A 139 -9.52 40.69 6.61
C THR A 139 -10.47 39.80 5.82
N VAL A 140 -11.64 39.47 6.39
CA VAL A 140 -12.67 38.69 5.70
C VAL A 140 -13.62 39.65 4.96
N CYS A 141 -13.59 39.61 3.64
CA CYS A 141 -14.34 40.48 2.74
C CYS A 141 -15.74 39.94 2.45
N ALA A 142 -15.87 38.63 2.31
CA ALA A 142 -17.15 37.94 2.15
C ALA A 142 -17.07 36.52 2.72
N ARG A 143 -18.22 35.91 2.99
CA ARG A 143 -18.34 34.52 3.48
C ARG A 143 -19.18 33.69 2.53
N GLY A 144 -19.09 32.37 2.66
CA GLY A 144 -19.89 31.43 1.86
C GLY A 144 -19.54 31.44 0.37
N GLN A 145 -18.35 31.90 0.02
CA GLN A 145 -17.84 31.89 -1.35
C GLN A 145 -17.44 30.48 -1.74
N ALA A 146 -17.59 30.17 -3.02
CA ALA A 146 -17.17 28.92 -3.61
C ALA A 146 -16.15 29.19 -4.73
N VAL A 147 -15.30 28.20 -4.96
CA VAL A 147 -14.45 28.14 -6.15
C VAL A 147 -14.76 26.84 -6.88
N THR A 148 -14.73 26.87 -8.19
CA THR A 148 -14.95 25.69 -9.03
C THR A 148 -13.70 24.79 -8.99
N PRO A 149 -13.80 23.51 -8.54
CA PRO A 149 -12.67 22.59 -8.59
C PRO A 149 -12.24 22.31 -10.03
N ALA A 150 -10.93 22.38 -10.28
CA ALA A 150 -10.39 21.90 -11.56
C ALA A 150 -10.57 20.38 -11.67
N THR A 151 -10.88 19.90 -12.88
CA THR A 151 -11.10 18.47 -13.10
C THR A 151 -9.81 17.85 -13.64
N LEU A 152 -9.25 16.89 -12.91
CA LEU A 152 -8.06 16.14 -13.30
C LEU A 152 -8.38 14.66 -13.44
N THR A 153 -7.63 13.97 -14.30
CA THR A 153 -7.73 12.52 -14.48
C THR A 153 -6.34 11.90 -14.39
N LEU A 154 -6.29 10.66 -13.89
CA LEU A 154 -5.09 9.84 -13.92
C LEU A 154 -5.20 8.78 -15.04
N PRO A 155 -4.10 8.46 -15.74
CA PRO A 155 -2.82 9.16 -15.71
C PRO A 155 -2.90 10.59 -16.28
N VAL A 156 -2.08 11.50 -15.74
CA VAL A 156 -1.89 12.82 -16.38
C VAL A 156 -1.02 12.67 -17.64
N ALA A 157 -1.18 13.58 -18.60
CA ALA A 157 -0.34 13.59 -19.81
C ALA A 157 1.15 13.82 -19.47
N THR A 158 1.41 14.77 -18.57
CA THR A 158 2.74 15.15 -18.06
C THR A 158 2.63 15.57 -16.60
N GLN A 159 3.75 15.55 -15.87
CA GLN A 159 3.79 16.06 -14.48
C GLN A 159 3.48 17.57 -14.40
N SER A 160 3.71 18.33 -15.49
CA SER A 160 3.39 19.76 -15.55
C SER A 160 1.87 20.04 -15.46
N VAL A 161 1.01 19.07 -15.78
CA VAL A 161 -0.44 19.19 -15.54
C VAL A 161 -0.74 19.38 -14.05
N LEU A 162 -0.03 18.66 -13.18
CA LEU A 162 -0.19 18.80 -11.73
C LEU A 162 0.39 20.14 -11.24
N ALA A 163 1.55 20.54 -11.74
CA ALA A 163 2.16 21.82 -11.41
C ALA A 163 1.30 23.03 -11.78
N ALA A 164 0.61 22.98 -12.92
CA ALA A 164 -0.32 24.02 -13.36
C ALA A 164 -1.55 24.19 -12.44
N HIS A 165 -1.77 23.25 -11.52
CA HIS A 165 -2.90 23.26 -10.58
C HIS A 165 -2.44 23.27 -9.11
N GLU A 166 -1.16 23.53 -8.83
CA GLU A 166 -0.66 23.60 -7.47
C GLU A 166 -1.40 24.66 -6.64
N GLY A 167 -1.77 24.34 -5.40
CA GLY A 167 -2.51 25.19 -4.48
C GLY A 167 -4.01 25.33 -4.81
N MET A 168 -4.47 24.76 -5.94
CA MET A 168 -5.87 24.84 -6.35
C MET A 168 -6.68 23.64 -5.85
N ARG A 169 -7.98 23.84 -5.69
CA ARG A 169 -8.94 22.76 -5.46
C ARG A 169 -9.11 21.95 -6.73
N VAL A 170 -8.94 20.64 -6.64
CA VAL A 170 -9.06 19.70 -7.76
C VAL A 170 -9.99 18.54 -7.40
N ARG A 171 -10.69 18.02 -8.40
CA ARG A 171 -11.52 16.81 -8.31
C ARG A 171 -11.07 15.78 -9.35
N LEU A 172 -11.08 14.52 -8.94
CA LEU A 172 -10.86 13.37 -9.83
C LEU A 172 -12.17 12.58 -9.92
N PRO A 173 -12.92 12.70 -11.04
CA PRO A 173 -14.23 12.08 -11.16
C PRO A 173 -14.16 10.57 -11.38
N GLN A 174 -12.99 10.06 -11.78
CA GLN A 174 -12.73 8.63 -11.94
C GLN A 174 -12.82 7.92 -10.59
N THR A 175 -13.29 6.66 -10.63
CA THR A 175 -13.04 5.75 -9.51
C THR A 175 -11.56 5.38 -9.55
N LEU A 176 -10.84 5.67 -8.47
CA LEU A 176 -9.43 5.34 -8.33
C LEU A 176 -9.26 4.07 -7.49
N THR A 177 -8.03 3.58 -7.41
CA THR A 177 -7.63 2.42 -6.62
C THR A 177 -6.58 2.84 -5.61
N VAL A 178 -6.68 2.36 -4.37
CA VAL A 178 -5.61 2.46 -3.39
C VAL A 178 -4.45 1.59 -3.86
N SER A 179 -3.32 2.19 -4.22
CA SER A 179 -2.12 1.46 -4.66
C SER A 179 -1.15 1.22 -3.51
N ASP A 180 -1.00 2.18 -2.60
CA ASP A 180 -0.03 2.10 -1.49
C ASP A 180 -0.63 2.57 -0.16
N THR A 181 -0.34 1.81 0.89
CA THR A 181 -0.77 2.05 2.28
C THR A 181 0.41 2.09 3.25
N HIS A 182 1.66 2.08 2.75
CA HIS A 182 2.88 2.04 3.56
C HIS A 182 2.94 3.18 4.60
N GLU A 183 2.59 4.39 4.18
CA GLU A 183 2.63 5.59 5.02
C GLU A 183 1.33 5.84 5.82
N LEU A 184 0.31 4.98 5.68
CA LEU A 184 -1.00 5.18 6.28
C LEU A 184 -0.94 5.28 7.80
N GLY A 185 -0.24 4.34 8.45
CA GLY A 185 -0.11 4.32 9.91
C GLY A 185 0.71 5.47 10.48
N ARG A 186 1.67 5.96 9.70
CA ARG A 186 2.71 6.88 10.15
C ARG A 186 2.39 8.34 9.84
N TYR A 187 1.72 8.61 8.72
CA TYR A 187 1.39 9.96 8.26
C TYR A 187 -0.03 10.09 7.73
N GLY A 188 -0.90 9.10 7.96
CA GLY A 188 -2.31 9.17 7.56
C GLY A 188 -2.56 9.24 6.06
N SER A 189 -1.55 8.94 5.23
CA SER A 189 -1.63 9.13 3.77
C SER A 189 -1.59 7.81 3.00
N VAL A 190 -2.24 7.80 1.83
CA VAL A 190 -2.26 6.67 0.90
C VAL A 190 -1.95 7.14 -0.52
N VAL A 191 -1.46 6.24 -1.36
CA VAL A 191 -1.33 6.53 -2.80
C VAL A 191 -2.54 5.98 -3.53
N LEU A 192 -3.08 6.80 -4.43
CA LEU A 192 -4.17 6.45 -5.34
C LEU A 192 -3.65 6.42 -6.78
N SER A 193 -4.22 5.54 -7.59
CA SER A 193 -3.95 5.42 -9.03
C SER A 193 -5.21 5.07 -9.81
N ASN A 194 -5.23 5.30 -11.12
CA ASN A 194 -6.27 4.72 -11.98
C ASN A 194 -5.94 3.25 -12.25
N GLY A 195 -6.63 2.34 -11.56
CA GLY A 195 -6.33 0.91 -11.55
C GLY A 195 -5.08 0.57 -10.72
N ARG A 196 -4.82 -0.72 -10.51
CA ARG A 196 -3.64 -1.20 -9.76
C ARG A 196 -2.37 -1.05 -10.61
N LEU A 197 -1.35 -0.40 -10.05
CA LEU A 197 -0.05 -0.27 -10.70
C LEU A 197 0.73 -1.59 -10.62
N ARG A 198 1.50 -1.88 -11.66
CA ARG A 198 2.32 -3.09 -11.77
C ARG A 198 3.79 -2.73 -11.76
N ILE A 199 4.58 -3.59 -11.11
CA ILE A 199 6.02 -3.51 -11.22
C ILE A 199 6.40 -3.70 -12.71
N PRO A 200 7.17 -2.78 -13.32
CA PRO A 200 7.53 -2.87 -14.72
C PRO A 200 8.15 -4.21 -15.14
N THR A 201 9.15 -4.69 -14.39
CA THR A 201 9.85 -5.96 -14.67
C THR A 201 9.05 -7.21 -14.28
N HIS A 202 7.81 -7.05 -13.80
CA HIS A 202 6.88 -8.16 -13.63
C HIS A 202 6.07 -8.43 -14.90
N VAL A 203 5.73 -7.38 -15.65
CA VAL A 203 4.85 -7.47 -16.83
C VAL A 203 5.59 -7.32 -18.16
N ALA A 204 6.79 -6.74 -18.15
CA ALA A 204 7.60 -6.50 -19.35
C ALA A 204 9.09 -6.80 -19.11
N PRO A 205 9.86 -7.11 -20.16
CA PRO A 205 11.31 -7.30 -20.03
C PRO A 205 12.01 -6.00 -19.59
N PRO A 206 13.24 -6.09 -19.01
CA PRO A 206 13.99 -4.93 -18.52
C PRO A 206 14.14 -3.77 -19.52
N ALA A 207 14.25 -4.09 -20.82
CA ALA A 207 14.36 -3.09 -21.89
C ALA A 207 13.14 -2.14 -21.98
N GLU A 208 11.97 -2.56 -21.53
CA GLU A 208 10.72 -1.80 -21.56
C GLU A 208 10.36 -1.19 -20.20
N ALA A 209 11.10 -1.54 -19.14
CA ALA A 209 10.74 -1.21 -17.76
C ALA A 209 10.68 0.31 -17.51
N ALA A 210 11.59 1.09 -18.12
CA ALA A 210 11.65 2.53 -17.93
C ALA A 210 10.39 3.25 -18.45
N ALA A 211 9.84 2.81 -19.59
CA ALA A 211 8.63 3.41 -20.17
C ALA A 211 7.40 3.17 -19.28
N LEU A 212 7.27 1.95 -18.74
CA LEU A 212 6.21 1.60 -17.79
C LEU A 212 6.36 2.32 -16.45
N ALA A 213 7.59 2.44 -15.92
CA ALA A 213 7.85 3.23 -14.71
C ALA A 213 7.43 4.70 -14.90
N ALA A 214 7.73 5.29 -16.05
CA ALA A 214 7.30 6.65 -16.39
C ALA A 214 5.76 6.75 -16.51
N ALA A 215 5.09 5.73 -17.03
CA ALA A 215 3.63 5.68 -17.08
C ALA A 215 3.01 5.58 -15.68
N ASN A 216 3.52 4.72 -14.81
CA ASN A 216 3.09 4.60 -13.40
C ASN A 216 3.29 5.91 -12.64
N ALA A 217 4.41 6.61 -12.86
CA ALA A 217 4.69 7.91 -12.23
C ALA A 217 3.67 8.99 -12.59
N ARG A 218 3.07 8.93 -13.79
CA ARG A 218 1.96 9.82 -14.22
C ARG A 218 0.59 9.35 -13.73
N ASN A 219 0.48 8.11 -13.27
CA ASN A 219 -0.75 7.48 -12.82
C ASN A 219 -0.87 7.39 -11.29
N ARG A 220 -0.31 8.34 -10.55
CA ARG A 220 -0.39 8.30 -9.09
C ARG A 220 -0.51 9.67 -8.44
N ILE A 221 -1.23 9.71 -7.33
CA ILE A 221 -1.38 10.89 -6.47
C ILE A 221 -1.52 10.44 -5.01
N VAL A 222 -0.96 11.20 -4.07
CA VAL A 222 -1.14 10.93 -2.64
C VAL A 222 -2.45 11.55 -2.16
N LEU A 223 -3.24 10.82 -1.40
CA LEU A 223 -4.33 11.36 -0.59
C LEU A 223 -3.83 11.52 0.85
N ASP A 224 -3.84 12.76 1.37
CA ASP A 224 -3.29 13.09 2.68
C ASP A 224 -4.36 13.21 3.78
N ASP A 225 -3.93 13.29 5.04
CA ASP A 225 -4.81 13.54 6.18
C ASP A 225 -4.88 15.02 6.61
N GLY A 226 -4.02 15.89 6.05
CA GLY A 226 -3.96 17.32 6.38
C GLY A 226 -3.18 17.65 7.65
N SER A 227 -2.35 16.71 8.14
CA SER A 227 -1.56 16.87 9.36
C SER A 227 -0.05 16.83 9.09
N SER A 228 0.72 17.54 9.91
CA SER A 228 2.17 17.37 9.99
C SER A 228 2.61 16.34 11.04
N ARG A 229 1.64 15.74 11.75
CA ARG A 229 1.90 14.80 12.84
C ARG A 229 2.34 13.44 12.32
N ARG A 230 3.51 13.01 12.77
CA ARG A 230 3.95 11.63 12.65
C ARG A 230 3.29 10.76 13.72
N ASP A 231 2.93 9.53 13.35
CA ASP A 231 2.32 8.51 14.20
C ASP A 231 1.05 9.05 14.90
N PRO A 232 0.04 9.51 14.13
CA PRO A 232 -1.17 10.10 14.68
C PRO A 232 -1.92 9.10 15.57
N ALA A 233 -2.48 9.57 16.69
CA ALA A 233 -3.19 8.71 17.63
C ALA A 233 -4.37 7.96 16.98
N THR A 234 -5.00 8.60 16.00
CA THR A 234 -6.07 8.02 15.18
C THR A 234 -5.74 8.24 13.71
N VAL A 235 -5.67 7.14 12.95
CA VAL A 235 -5.50 7.18 11.49
C VAL A 235 -6.88 7.27 10.85
N ARG A 236 -7.14 8.36 10.12
CA ARG A 236 -8.50 8.70 9.64
C ARG A 236 -9.01 7.79 8.52
N TYR A 237 -8.12 7.14 7.76
CA TYR A 237 -8.51 6.30 6.63
C TYR A 237 -8.37 4.80 6.97
N PRO A 238 -9.36 3.98 6.58
CA PRO A 238 -10.65 4.40 6.05
C PRO A 238 -11.50 5.00 7.19
N PRO A 239 -12.45 5.91 6.91
CA PRO A 239 -13.34 6.43 7.94
C PRO A 239 -14.13 5.31 8.63
N PRO A 240 -14.46 5.42 9.93
CA PRO A 240 -14.11 6.53 10.82
C PRO A 240 -12.65 6.48 11.32
N ALA A 241 -12.04 5.29 11.40
CA ALA A 241 -10.63 5.11 11.76
C ALA A 241 -10.12 3.72 11.36
N LEU A 242 -8.82 3.61 11.10
CA LEU A 242 -8.14 2.33 10.88
C LEU A 242 -8.26 1.41 12.09
N SER A 243 -8.52 0.13 11.85
CA SER A 243 -8.36 -0.93 12.85
C SER A 243 -8.13 -2.28 12.17
N ALA A 244 -7.86 -3.34 12.92
CA ALA A 244 -7.80 -4.69 12.38
C ALA A 244 -9.13 -5.13 11.74
N ALA A 245 -10.26 -4.66 12.28
CA ALA A 245 -11.60 -4.93 11.74
C ALA A 245 -12.04 -3.95 10.63
N ASN A 246 -11.46 -2.75 10.59
CA ASN A 246 -11.71 -1.71 9.59
C ASN A 246 -10.39 -1.35 8.88
N THR A 247 -9.90 -2.26 8.05
CA THR A 247 -8.64 -2.09 7.29
C THR A 247 -8.84 -1.26 6.02
N LEU A 248 -7.75 -0.73 5.47
CA LEU A 248 -7.71 -0.13 4.14
C LEU A 248 -6.70 -0.91 3.29
N ARG A 249 -7.17 -1.79 2.41
CA ARG A 249 -6.28 -2.62 1.60
C ARG A 249 -5.90 -1.92 0.30
N ALA A 250 -4.68 -2.14 -0.18
CA ALA A 250 -4.37 -1.90 -1.58
C ALA A 250 -5.37 -2.69 -2.45
N GLY A 251 -5.84 -2.10 -3.54
CA GLY A 251 -6.93 -2.65 -4.36
C GLY A 251 -8.34 -2.21 -3.95
N TYR A 252 -8.54 -1.58 -2.78
CA TYR A 252 -9.81 -0.89 -2.51
C TYR A 252 -10.02 0.19 -3.56
N THR A 253 -11.25 0.37 -4.03
CA THR A 253 -11.59 1.50 -4.89
C THR A 253 -11.97 2.70 -4.04
N VAL A 254 -11.77 3.89 -4.59
CA VAL A 254 -12.12 5.15 -3.94
C VAL A 254 -12.80 6.09 -4.94
N ARG A 255 -13.90 6.67 -4.51
CA ARG A 255 -14.67 7.66 -5.25
C ARG A 255 -14.78 8.97 -4.47
N ARG A 256 -15.24 10.03 -5.14
CA ARG A 256 -15.35 11.39 -4.58
C ARG A 256 -13.99 11.92 -4.11
N VAL A 257 -12.95 11.67 -4.91
CA VAL A 257 -11.59 12.13 -4.61
C VAL A 257 -11.51 13.62 -4.98
N GLU A 258 -11.40 14.45 -3.96
CA GLU A 258 -11.32 15.90 -4.09
C GLU A 258 -10.45 16.47 -2.97
N GLY A 259 -9.65 17.48 -3.28
CA GLY A 259 -8.78 18.12 -2.32
C GLY A 259 -8.07 19.34 -2.90
N VAL A 260 -7.21 19.96 -2.11
CA VAL A 260 -6.27 20.96 -2.62
C VAL A 260 -4.98 20.27 -3.06
N LEU A 261 -4.58 20.47 -4.32
CA LEU A 261 -3.36 19.86 -4.86
C LEU A 261 -2.13 20.59 -4.35
N GLU A 262 -1.12 19.87 -3.87
CA GLU A 262 0.11 20.44 -3.35
C GLU A 262 1.31 19.53 -3.67
N LEU A 263 2.48 20.12 -3.93
CA LEU A 263 3.75 19.42 -3.88
C LEU A 263 4.36 19.53 -2.47
N ARG A 264 4.59 18.38 -1.83
CA ARG A 264 5.21 18.31 -0.50
C ARG A 264 5.97 17.00 -0.35
N HIS A 265 7.15 17.05 0.27
CA HIS A 265 8.04 15.88 0.44
C HIS A 265 8.34 15.13 -0.88
N GLY A 266 8.39 15.86 -2.00
CA GLY A 266 8.69 15.30 -3.33
C GLY A 266 7.55 14.53 -4.01
N ALA A 267 6.32 14.59 -3.49
CA ALA A 267 5.16 13.95 -4.09
C ALA A 267 3.98 14.92 -4.27
N TRP A 268 3.18 14.71 -5.32
CA TRP A 268 1.90 15.41 -5.54
C TRP A 268 0.82 14.80 -4.67
N ARG A 269 0.09 15.66 -3.94
CA ARG A 269 -0.79 15.26 -2.85
C ARG A 269 -2.07 16.06 -2.86
N LEU A 270 -3.16 15.42 -2.44
CA LEU A 270 -4.44 16.05 -2.20
C LEU A 270 -4.62 16.24 -0.70
N GLN A 271 -4.65 17.50 -0.29
CA GLN A 271 -5.01 17.89 1.06
C GLN A 271 -6.54 17.84 1.22
N PRO A 272 -7.07 17.25 2.31
CA PRO A 272 -8.50 17.03 2.45
C PRO A 272 -9.24 18.37 2.61
N VAL A 273 -10.39 18.49 1.93
CA VAL A 273 -11.28 19.66 2.05
C VAL A 273 -12.56 19.28 2.82
N ALA A 274 -13.12 20.24 3.56
CA ALA A 274 -14.36 20.02 4.29
C ALA A 274 -15.52 19.72 3.33
N GLY A 275 -16.38 18.75 3.68
CA GLY A 275 -17.57 18.39 2.89
C GLY A 275 -17.33 17.47 1.70
N ALA A 276 -16.09 17.11 1.37
CA ALA A 276 -15.76 16.19 0.27
C ALA A 276 -14.94 14.98 0.74
N ALA A 277 -15.47 14.23 1.71
CA ALA A 277 -14.79 13.02 2.18
C ALA A 277 -14.75 11.94 1.08
N PRO A 278 -13.59 11.30 0.85
CA PRO A 278 -13.48 10.17 -0.07
C PRO A 278 -14.28 8.98 0.47
N VAL A 279 -14.85 8.19 -0.45
CA VAL A 279 -15.57 6.97 -0.10
C VAL A 279 -14.79 5.77 -0.62
N PHE A 280 -14.30 4.95 0.31
CA PHE A 280 -13.61 3.70 0.02
C PHE A 280 -14.62 2.56 -0.08
N ASP A 281 -14.43 1.68 -1.06
CA ASP A 281 -15.22 0.46 -1.23
C ASP A 281 -14.33 -0.77 -1.03
N ALA A 282 -14.61 -1.48 0.06
CA ALA A 282 -13.89 -2.70 0.44
C ALA A 282 -14.27 -3.91 -0.42
N ALA A 283 -15.42 -3.90 -1.10
CA ALA A 283 -15.88 -5.00 -1.94
C ALA A 283 -15.01 -5.21 -3.19
N ALA A 284 -14.23 -4.19 -3.58
CA ALA A 284 -13.29 -4.29 -4.71
C ALA A 284 -12.09 -5.20 -4.43
N ASN A 285 -11.71 -5.40 -3.15
CA ASN A 285 -10.69 -6.35 -2.74
C ASN A 285 -10.98 -6.86 -1.32
N PRO A 286 -11.99 -7.73 -1.13
CA PRO A 286 -12.37 -8.21 0.20
C PRO A 286 -11.34 -9.19 0.74
N ARG A 287 -11.22 -9.23 2.07
CA ARG A 287 -10.49 -10.29 2.78
C ARG A 287 -11.16 -11.63 2.47
N THR A 288 -10.39 -12.65 2.06
CA THR A 288 -10.90 -13.99 1.73
C THR A 288 -10.34 -15.07 2.65
N ASP A 289 -11.09 -16.15 2.87
CA ASP A 289 -10.57 -17.37 3.47
C ASP A 289 -9.47 -18.01 2.60
N ALA A 290 -8.75 -18.97 3.19
CA ALA A 290 -7.71 -19.72 2.48
C ALA A 290 -8.29 -20.47 1.27
N PRO A 291 -7.55 -20.55 0.14
CA PRO A 291 -8.00 -21.28 -1.03
C PRO A 291 -8.37 -22.73 -0.71
N ALA A 292 -9.53 -23.18 -1.20
CA ALA A 292 -9.92 -24.58 -1.10
C ALA A 292 -8.89 -25.48 -1.80
N ARG A 293 -8.74 -26.71 -1.32
CA ARG A 293 -7.91 -27.72 -1.99
C ARG A 293 -8.58 -28.17 -3.28
N HIS A 294 -7.82 -28.21 -4.37
CA HIS A 294 -8.31 -28.77 -5.62
C HIS A 294 -8.75 -30.23 -5.39
N PRO A 295 -9.95 -30.65 -5.86
CA PRO A 295 -10.51 -31.97 -5.55
C PRO A 295 -9.62 -33.13 -6.02
N ASP A 296 -8.91 -32.97 -7.13
CA ASP A 296 -8.02 -34.00 -7.67
C ASP A 296 -6.60 -33.99 -7.08
N ALA A 297 -6.30 -33.09 -6.14
CA ALA A 297 -4.96 -32.98 -5.55
C ALA A 297 -4.84 -33.84 -4.31
N ASP A 298 -3.76 -34.62 -4.25
CA ASP A 298 -3.45 -35.51 -3.14
C ASP A 298 -2.30 -35.00 -2.25
N VAL A 299 -1.58 -33.97 -2.71
CA VAL A 299 -0.57 -33.25 -1.93
C VAL A 299 -0.72 -31.74 -2.17
N ARG A 300 -0.65 -30.96 -1.10
CA ARG A 300 -0.59 -29.49 -1.12
C ARG A 300 0.76 -29.03 -0.59
N ILE A 301 1.46 -28.25 -1.39
CA ILE A 301 2.71 -27.59 -1.01
C ILE A 301 2.44 -26.10 -0.85
N VAL A 302 2.99 -25.48 0.19
CA VAL A 302 2.92 -24.04 0.43
C VAL A 302 4.31 -23.43 0.46
N SER A 303 4.46 -22.24 -0.12
CA SER A 303 5.63 -21.40 0.05
C SER A 303 5.25 -20.10 0.74
N PHE A 304 5.95 -19.72 1.81
CA PHE A 304 5.60 -18.53 2.57
C PHE A 304 6.81 -17.86 3.23
N ASN A 305 7.07 -16.59 2.88
CA ASN A 305 7.98 -15.73 3.63
C ASN A 305 7.22 -15.18 4.85
N VAL A 306 7.71 -15.48 6.06
CA VAL A 306 6.99 -15.20 7.32
C VAL A 306 7.51 -13.98 8.09
N PHE A 307 8.21 -13.07 7.42
CA PHE A 307 8.66 -11.78 7.96
C PHE A 307 9.47 -11.90 9.25
N ASN A 308 10.69 -12.44 9.15
CA ASN A 308 11.62 -12.58 10.27
C ASN A 308 11.00 -13.21 11.53
N TYR A 309 10.61 -14.48 11.42
CA TYR A 309 10.20 -15.29 12.57
C TYR A 309 11.40 -15.67 13.44
N PHE A 310 11.70 -14.81 14.41
CA PHE A 310 12.83 -14.95 15.33
C PHE A 310 12.33 -15.11 16.76
N ASN A 311 12.57 -16.28 17.34
CA ASN A 311 12.05 -16.70 18.65
C ASN A 311 13.01 -16.39 19.82
N GLY A 312 14.00 -15.51 19.62
CA GLY A 312 15.04 -15.22 20.60
C GLY A 312 15.93 -16.44 20.86
N ASP A 313 16.18 -16.73 22.14
CA ASP A 313 16.93 -17.91 22.59
C ASP A 313 16.09 -19.20 22.69
N GLY A 314 14.80 -19.13 22.38
CA GLY A 314 13.85 -20.26 22.53
C GLY A 314 13.33 -20.46 23.96
N HIS A 315 13.81 -19.69 24.93
CA HIS A 315 13.46 -19.77 26.35
C HIS A 315 12.82 -18.47 26.89
N GLY A 316 12.48 -17.55 25.99
CA GLY A 316 11.78 -16.30 26.32
C GLY A 316 12.70 -15.08 26.48
N SER A 317 14.00 -15.20 26.20
CA SER A 317 14.96 -14.09 26.21
C SER A 317 15.63 -13.92 24.83
N GLY A 318 16.63 -13.05 24.70
CA GLY A 318 17.43 -12.88 23.48
C GLY A 318 16.76 -12.07 22.35
N PHE A 319 15.61 -11.43 22.61
CA PHE A 319 14.91 -10.60 21.61
C PHE A 319 15.61 -9.25 21.35
N ASP A 320 16.53 -8.84 22.21
CA ASP A 320 17.37 -7.64 22.09
C ASP A 320 18.73 -7.91 21.43
N ALA A 321 19.04 -9.16 21.08
CA ALA A 321 20.30 -9.54 20.46
C ALA A 321 20.57 -8.72 19.16
N PRO A 322 21.83 -8.29 18.90
CA PRO A 322 22.14 -7.44 17.74
C PRO A 322 21.80 -8.07 16.38
N ASP A 323 21.87 -9.39 16.29
CA ASP A 323 21.57 -10.17 15.09
C ASP A 323 20.08 -10.51 14.95
N ASN A 324 19.25 -10.28 15.98
CA ASN A 324 17.81 -10.48 15.90
C ASN A 324 17.18 -9.52 14.89
N ARG A 325 16.49 -10.08 13.89
CA ARG A 325 15.77 -9.32 12.84
C ARG A 325 14.26 -9.26 13.06
N GLY A 326 13.72 -10.06 13.96
CA GLY A 326 12.28 -10.14 14.22
C GLY A 326 11.82 -9.25 15.37
N ALA A 327 10.81 -9.75 16.09
CA ALA A 327 10.21 -9.09 17.24
C ALA A 327 11.25 -8.71 18.31
N LYS A 328 11.03 -7.60 19.01
CA LYS A 328 11.95 -7.08 20.04
C LYS A 328 11.56 -7.42 21.47
N THR A 329 10.41 -8.07 21.65
CA THR A 329 9.93 -8.55 22.95
C THR A 329 9.19 -9.87 22.80
N PRO A 330 9.10 -10.69 23.86
CA PRO A 330 8.30 -11.92 23.84
C PRO A 330 6.83 -11.67 23.49
N ALA A 331 6.25 -10.57 23.98
CA ALA A 331 4.86 -10.21 23.72
C ALA A 331 4.61 -9.86 22.24
N ALA A 332 5.54 -9.13 21.60
CA ALA A 332 5.46 -8.84 20.18
C ALA A 332 5.65 -10.11 19.33
N PHE A 333 6.55 -11.01 19.75
CA PHE A 333 6.74 -12.31 19.12
C PHE A 333 5.49 -13.19 19.21
N ALA A 334 4.86 -13.32 20.38
CA ALA A 334 3.64 -14.11 20.55
C ALA A 334 2.50 -13.62 19.64
N ARG A 335 2.37 -12.30 19.46
CA ARG A 335 1.41 -11.71 18.51
C ARG A 335 1.72 -12.06 17.07
N GLN A 336 3.00 -12.02 16.68
CA GLN A 336 3.46 -12.40 15.35
C GLN A 336 3.22 -13.90 15.09
N GLU A 337 3.63 -14.76 16.03
CA GLU A 337 3.46 -16.21 15.98
C GLU A 337 1.99 -16.60 15.82
N ALA A 338 1.08 -16.00 16.59
CA ALA A 338 -0.35 -16.30 16.49
C ALA A 338 -0.90 -16.08 15.07
N LYS A 339 -0.49 -14.99 14.40
CA LYS A 339 -0.94 -14.69 13.03
C LYS A 339 -0.33 -15.63 11.99
N ILE A 340 0.96 -15.92 12.11
CA ILE A 340 1.67 -16.87 11.21
C ILE A 340 1.08 -18.27 11.37
N VAL A 341 0.87 -18.74 12.60
CA VAL A 341 0.28 -20.06 12.88
C VAL A 341 -1.16 -20.13 12.38
N ALA A 342 -1.96 -19.07 12.54
CA ALA A 342 -3.32 -19.00 11.97
C ALA A 342 -3.29 -19.14 10.44
N ALA A 343 -2.40 -18.43 9.75
CA ALA A 343 -2.24 -18.52 8.30
C ALA A 343 -1.81 -19.94 7.86
N LEU A 344 -0.77 -20.50 8.49
CA LEU A 344 -0.23 -21.82 8.13
C LEU A 344 -1.25 -22.95 8.37
N ARG A 345 -2.00 -22.91 9.46
CA ARG A 345 -3.06 -23.88 9.75
C ARG A 345 -4.22 -23.79 8.74
N ALA A 346 -4.64 -22.57 8.37
CA ALA A 346 -5.73 -22.37 7.41
C ALA A 346 -5.42 -22.93 6.01
N LEU A 347 -4.14 -22.89 5.60
CA LEU A 347 -3.69 -23.38 4.30
C LEU A 347 -3.81 -24.91 4.14
N ARG A 348 -3.79 -25.66 5.26
CA ARG A 348 -3.90 -27.13 5.29
C ARG A 348 -2.90 -27.82 4.35
N ALA A 349 -1.64 -27.42 4.42
CA ALA A 349 -0.56 -27.96 3.61
C ALA A 349 -0.09 -29.34 4.11
N ASP A 350 0.55 -30.09 3.21
CA ASP A 350 1.28 -31.33 3.53
C ASP A 350 2.79 -31.05 3.63
N VAL A 351 3.28 -30.10 2.82
CA VAL A 351 4.67 -29.59 2.86
C VAL A 351 4.65 -28.06 2.86
N ILE A 352 5.45 -27.42 3.71
CA ILE A 352 5.58 -25.96 3.79
C ILE A 352 7.06 -25.58 3.62
N GLY A 353 7.38 -24.81 2.58
CA GLY A 353 8.63 -24.09 2.44
C GLY A 353 8.53 -22.69 3.04
N LEU A 354 9.40 -22.39 3.98
CA LEU A 354 9.43 -21.13 4.72
C LEU A 354 10.67 -20.33 4.37
N MET A 355 10.49 -19.02 4.25
CA MET A 355 11.56 -18.04 4.19
C MET A 355 11.47 -17.14 5.44
N GLU A 356 12.62 -16.61 5.87
CA GLU A 356 12.72 -15.72 7.04
C GLU A 356 12.51 -16.38 8.40
N ILE A 357 13.07 -17.57 8.56
CA ILE A 357 13.20 -18.24 9.86
C ILE A 357 14.55 -17.88 10.47
N ALA A 358 14.61 -17.66 11.79
CA ALA A 358 15.89 -17.47 12.47
C ALA A 358 16.80 -18.69 12.28
N ASN A 359 18.05 -18.44 11.91
CA ASN A 359 19.08 -19.46 11.71
C ASN A 359 19.75 -19.85 13.04
N ASN A 360 18.97 -20.34 14.00
CA ASN A 360 19.43 -20.71 15.34
C ASN A 360 19.54 -22.24 15.56
N GLY A 361 19.63 -23.00 14.47
CA GLY A 361 19.84 -24.46 14.47
C GLY A 361 18.55 -25.25 14.32
N HIS A 362 18.60 -26.55 14.67
CA HIS A 362 17.52 -27.52 14.42
C HIS A 362 17.04 -28.28 15.67
N GLY A 363 17.60 -27.97 16.85
CA GLY A 363 17.17 -28.55 18.13
C GLY A 363 15.91 -27.90 18.70
N ASP A 364 15.47 -28.35 19.88
CA ASP A 364 14.17 -28.00 20.49
C ASP A 364 13.93 -26.50 20.70
N ALA A 365 14.99 -25.72 20.97
CA ALA A 365 14.91 -24.27 21.14
C ALA A 365 14.85 -23.49 19.81
N SER A 366 15.02 -24.15 18.66
CA SER A 366 15.09 -23.49 17.35
C SER A 366 13.73 -22.93 16.91
N ALA A 367 13.79 -21.86 16.10
CA ALA A 367 12.59 -21.24 15.54
C ALA A 367 11.78 -22.23 14.68
N VAL A 368 12.46 -23.08 13.90
CA VAL A 368 11.81 -24.05 13.03
C VAL A 368 11.10 -25.16 13.81
N GLN A 369 11.71 -25.70 14.87
CA GLN A 369 11.07 -26.72 15.71
C GLN A 369 9.89 -26.15 16.51
N ARG A 370 10.05 -24.93 17.04
CA ARG A 370 8.94 -24.23 17.70
C ARG A 370 7.74 -24.08 16.77
N LEU A 371 7.97 -23.63 15.54
CA LEU A 371 6.90 -23.45 14.58
C LEU A 371 6.24 -24.78 14.19
N ALA A 372 7.01 -25.85 13.99
CA ALA A 372 6.47 -27.19 13.78
C ALA A 372 5.57 -27.63 14.94
N GLY A 373 6.02 -27.45 16.19
CA GLY A 373 5.23 -27.75 17.40
C GLY A 373 3.92 -26.95 17.47
N GLN A 374 3.94 -25.67 17.06
CA GLN A 374 2.71 -24.86 16.99
C GLN A 374 1.73 -25.34 15.91
N LEU A 375 2.16 -26.07 14.89
CA LEU A 375 1.26 -26.65 13.89
C LEU A 375 0.64 -27.98 14.39
N GLY A 376 1.26 -28.63 15.37
CA GLY A 376 0.75 -29.80 16.09
C GLY A 376 1.62 -31.05 15.90
N ASP A 377 1.30 -32.12 16.66
CA ASP A 377 2.16 -33.31 16.83
C ASP A 377 2.51 -34.09 15.56
N GLY A 378 1.80 -33.89 14.45
CA GLY A 378 2.11 -34.49 13.15
C GLY A 378 3.21 -33.75 12.37
N TRP A 379 3.51 -32.50 12.72
CA TRP A 379 4.43 -31.66 11.95
C TRP A 379 5.89 -31.88 12.34
N ARG A 380 6.76 -31.94 11.35
CA ARG A 380 8.21 -32.14 11.52
C ARG A 380 8.98 -31.12 10.69
N ALA A 381 10.12 -30.69 11.21
CA ALA A 381 11.10 -29.90 10.47
C ALA A 381 12.08 -30.82 9.74
N VAL A 382 12.46 -30.46 8.52
CA VAL A 382 13.56 -31.10 7.80
C VAL A 382 14.89 -30.63 8.39
N ASP A 383 15.72 -31.56 8.84
CA ASP A 383 17.07 -31.29 9.34
C ASP A 383 18.14 -31.68 8.28
N PRO A 384 18.92 -30.72 7.75
CA PRO A 384 20.00 -31.00 6.81
C PRO A 384 21.24 -31.64 7.44
N GLY A 385 21.25 -31.91 8.75
CA GLY A 385 22.40 -32.47 9.46
C GLY A 385 23.54 -31.46 9.65
N THR A 386 23.24 -30.17 9.57
CA THR A 386 24.20 -29.08 9.76
C THR A 386 23.83 -28.26 10.99
N ALA A 387 24.81 -27.70 11.71
CA ALA A 387 24.51 -26.88 12.89
C ALA A 387 23.62 -25.66 12.56
N ARG A 388 23.81 -25.06 11.37
CA ARG A 388 23.04 -23.93 10.83
C ARG A 388 23.04 -23.98 9.30
N LEU A 389 22.01 -23.43 8.67
CA LEU A 389 21.91 -23.36 7.22
C LEU A 389 22.62 -22.10 6.69
N GLY A 390 23.90 -22.21 6.37
CA GLY A 390 24.72 -21.08 5.94
C GLY A 390 25.10 -20.14 7.10
N ARG A 391 25.39 -18.88 6.80
CA ARG A 391 25.95 -17.90 7.77
C ARG A 391 25.06 -16.70 8.07
N ASP A 392 23.99 -16.51 7.32
CA ASP A 392 23.06 -15.40 7.53
C ASP A 392 22.20 -15.68 8.78
N ALA A 393 21.78 -14.63 9.49
CA ALA A 393 20.86 -14.77 10.63
C ALA A 393 19.49 -15.30 10.19
N ILE A 394 19.15 -15.15 8.91
CA ILE A 394 17.95 -15.66 8.28
C ILE A 394 18.25 -16.93 7.50
N ALA A 395 17.45 -17.97 7.71
CA ALA A 395 17.44 -19.22 6.96
C ALA A 395 16.10 -19.46 6.25
N VAL A 396 16.12 -20.42 5.32
CA VAL A 396 14.92 -21.10 4.83
C VAL A 396 14.68 -22.37 5.64
N ALA A 397 13.44 -22.87 5.62
CA ALA A 397 13.10 -24.14 6.27
C ALA A 397 12.06 -24.92 5.45
N LEU A 398 12.02 -26.25 5.67
CA LEU A 398 10.96 -27.12 5.19
C LEU A 398 10.28 -27.78 6.38
N LEU A 399 8.96 -27.67 6.45
CA LEU A 399 8.11 -28.41 7.37
C LEU A 399 7.25 -29.40 6.58
N TYR A 400 6.91 -30.53 7.18
CA TYR A 400 6.00 -31.50 6.58
C TYR A 400 5.07 -32.14 7.62
N ASP A 401 3.87 -32.53 7.19
CA ASP A 401 2.95 -33.33 8.00
C ASP A 401 3.27 -34.82 7.82
N SER A 402 3.89 -35.40 8.85
CA SER A 402 4.31 -36.81 8.88
C SER A 402 3.15 -37.81 8.82
N ARG A 403 1.90 -37.33 8.85
CA ARG A 403 0.69 -38.16 8.66
C ARG A 403 0.28 -38.28 7.20
N THR A 404 0.78 -37.42 6.31
CA THR A 404 0.39 -37.40 4.89
C THR A 404 1.55 -37.61 3.95
N VAL A 405 2.77 -37.19 4.33
CA VAL A 405 3.99 -37.37 3.54
C VAL A 405 5.16 -37.83 4.41
N GLU A 406 6.11 -38.52 3.80
CA GLU A 406 7.37 -38.95 4.42
C GLU A 406 8.57 -38.47 3.58
N PRO A 407 9.69 -38.11 4.22
CA PRO A 407 10.93 -37.83 3.49
C PRO A 407 11.48 -39.12 2.86
N ALA A 408 11.96 -39.01 1.62
CA ALA A 408 12.69 -40.06 0.93
C ALA A 408 14.11 -39.54 0.60
N GLY A 409 15.14 -40.27 1.00
CA GLY A 409 16.53 -39.81 0.88
C GLY A 409 16.89 -38.71 1.89
N ARG A 410 18.05 -38.07 1.68
CA ARG A 410 18.58 -37.07 2.59
C ARG A 410 18.07 -35.66 2.26
N ALA A 411 17.97 -34.83 3.28
CA ALA A 411 17.94 -33.38 3.11
C ALA A 411 19.26 -32.89 2.49
N ALA A 412 19.19 -31.92 1.60
CA ALA A 412 20.35 -31.44 0.87
C ALA A 412 20.36 -29.91 0.77
N THR A 413 21.57 -29.34 0.76
CA THR A 413 21.80 -27.90 0.57
C THR A 413 23.05 -27.67 -0.29
N VAL A 414 23.16 -26.47 -0.88
CA VAL A 414 24.32 -26.05 -1.67
C VAL A 414 24.72 -24.62 -1.32
N SER A 415 26.03 -24.37 -1.20
CA SER A 415 26.52 -23.00 -1.09
C SER A 415 26.35 -22.28 -2.43
N LEU A 416 25.69 -21.12 -2.39
CA LEU A 416 25.53 -20.23 -3.54
C LEU A 416 26.63 -19.16 -3.62
N GLY A 417 27.53 -19.11 -2.62
CA GLY A 417 28.55 -18.08 -2.50
C GLY A 417 27.98 -16.68 -2.17
N GLY A 418 28.90 -15.74 -1.88
CA GLY A 418 28.54 -14.35 -1.61
C GLY A 418 27.60 -14.16 -0.42
N ARG A 419 26.55 -13.35 -0.62
CA ARG A 419 25.53 -12.97 0.38
C ARG A 419 24.20 -13.72 0.20
N HIS A 420 24.21 -14.83 -0.53
CA HIS A 420 23.02 -15.66 -0.72
C HIS A 420 22.80 -16.60 0.46
N ARG A 421 21.53 -16.87 0.76
CA ARG A 421 21.14 -17.91 1.73
C ARG A 421 21.09 -19.25 0.99
N PRO A 422 21.76 -20.30 1.49
CA PRO A 422 21.67 -21.62 0.88
C PRO A 422 20.22 -22.11 0.80
N PRO A 423 19.80 -22.76 -0.31
CA PRO A 423 18.51 -23.41 -0.38
C PRO A 423 18.49 -24.69 0.46
N LEU A 424 17.30 -25.19 0.77
CA LEU A 424 17.08 -26.49 1.38
C LEU A 424 16.19 -27.34 0.48
N ALA A 425 16.63 -28.55 0.17
CA ALA A 425 15.87 -29.50 -0.64
C ALA A 425 15.62 -30.80 0.12
N GLN A 426 14.43 -31.35 -0.06
CA GLN A 426 14.03 -32.68 0.43
C GLN A 426 13.14 -33.33 -0.60
N THR A 427 13.37 -34.62 -0.85
CA THR A 427 12.44 -35.44 -1.61
C THR A 427 11.41 -36.02 -0.65
N PHE A 428 10.14 -35.96 -1.03
CA PHE A 428 9.02 -36.49 -0.26
C PHE A 428 8.26 -37.51 -1.08
N ARG A 429 7.57 -38.41 -0.38
CA ARG A 429 6.57 -39.32 -0.94
C ARG A 429 5.30 -39.22 -0.11
N ARG A 430 4.14 -39.26 -0.74
CA ARG A 430 2.86 -39.37 -0.04
C ARG A 430 2.78 -40.74 0.67
N ILE A 431 2.29 -40.79 1.90
CA ILE A 431 2.12 -42.07 2.61
C ILE A 431 1.16 -42.96 1.81
N GLY A 432 1.59 -44.20 1.54
CA GLY A 432 0.85 -45.14 0.70
C GLY A 432 0.91 -44.85 -0.81
N GLY A 433 1.58 -43.77 -1.22
CA GLY A 433 1.80 -43.41 -2.62
C GLY A 433 3.05 -44.06 -3.21
N THR A 434 3.20 -43.99 -4.53
CA THR A 434 4.34 -44.59 -5.24
C THR A 434 5.33 -43.58 -5.80
N ARG A 435 4.91 -42.33 -5.95
CA ARG A 435 5.70 -41.29 -6.60
C ARG A 435 6.35 -40.37 -5.58
N ALA A 436 7.63 -40.11 -5.80
CA ALA A 436 8.39 -39.15 -5.01
C ALA A 436 8.52 -37.83 -5.78
N PHE A 437 8.63 -36.72 -5.08
CA PHE A 437 8.84 -35.39 -5.66
C PHE A 437 9.81 -34.60 -4.78
N THR A 438 10.66 -33.78 -5.38
CA THR A 438 11.61 -32.95 -4.64
C THR A 438 11.08 -31.54 -4.48
N VAL A 439 11.07 -31.01 -3.25
CA VAL A 439 10.80 -29.60 -2.98
C VAL A 439 12.12 -28.92 -2.61
N ALA A 440 12.43 -27.80 -3.24
CA ALA A 440 13.58 -26.97 -2.95
C ALA A 440 13.13 -25.54 -2.60
N VAL A 441 13.30 -25.14 -1.33
CA VAL A 441 12.97 -23.80 -0.86
C VAL A 441 14.18 -22.87 -0.99
N ASN A 442 13.93 -21.65 -1.49
CA ASN A 442 14.95 -20.66 -1.82
C ASN A 442 14.63 -19.30 -1.19
N HIS A 443 15.67 -18.56 -0.83
CA HIS A 443 15.55 -17.15 -0.47
C HIS A 443 16.78 -16.40 -1.01
N LEU A 444 16.68 -15.91 -2.25
CA LEU A 444 17.82 -15.27 -2.91
C LEU A 444 18.12 -13.89 -2.32
N LYS A 445 19.27 -13.31 -2.69
CA LYS A 445 19.75 -12.03 -2.16
C LYS A 445 18.75 -10.91 -2.49
N SER A 446 18.37 -10.14 -1.47
CA SER A 446 17.45 -9.00 -1.64
C SER A 446 17.97 -7.95 -2.63
N LYS A 447 17.03 -7.20 -3.22
CA LYS A 447 17.30 -6.14 -4.21
C LYS A 447 17.95 -4.87 -3.62
N ASN A 448 18.26 -4.84 -2.32
CA ASN A 448 18.86 -3.66 -1.68
C ASN A 448 20.34 -3.47 -2.09
N CYS A 449 20.76 -2.22 -2.24
CA CYS A 449 22.09 -1.88 -2.75
C CYS A 449 23.28 -1.81 -1.78
N PRO A 450 23.15 -1.94 -0.45
CA PRO A 450 24.33 -1.89 0.42
C PRO A 450 25.42 -2.88 0.00
N ASN A 451 26.64 -2.37 -0.18
CA ASN A 451 27.84 -3.11 -0.58
C ASN A 451 27.80 -3.73 -1.99
N ALA A 452 26.88 -3.28 -2.86
CA ALA A 452 26.84 -3.71 -4.26
C ALA A 452 28.01 -3.10 -5.05
N THR A 453 28.73 -3.93 -5.82
CA THR A 453 29.87 -3.52 -6.65
C THR A 453 29.79 -4.16 -8.03
N GLY A 454 30.46 -3.57 -9.03
CA GLY A 454 30.47 -4.09 -10.41
C GLY A 454 29.07 -4.35 -10.97
N ALA A 455 28.86 -5.53 -11.54
CA ALA A 455 27.59 -5.98 -12.11
C ALA A 455 26.46 -6.17 -11.08
N ASP A 456 26.77 -6.13 -9.78
CA ASP A 456 25.75 -6.20 -8.72
C ASP A 456 25.20 -4.82 -8.33
N ARG A 457 25.74 -3.72 -8.86
CA ARG A 457 25.12 -2.39 -8.73
C ARG A 457 23.80 -2.34 -9.49
N ASP A 458 22.95 -1.38 -9.15
CA ASP A 458 21.74 -1.10 -9.91
C ASP A 458 22.12 -0.65 -11.32
N GLN A 459 21.69 -1.42 -12.32
CA GLN A 459 21.94 -1.12 -13.73
C GLN A 459 20.88 -0.16 -14.31
N SER A 460 19.94 0.33 -13.47
CA SER A 460 18.83 1.21 -13.86
C SER A 460 17.91 0.61 -14.93
N ASP A 461 17.82 -0.72 -14.95
CA ASP A 461 16.99 -1.54 -15.86
C ASP A 461 15.72 -2.07 -15.19
N GLY A 462 15.43 -1.60 -13.97
CA GLY A 462 14.30 -2.02 -13.15
C GLY A 462 14.53 -3.30 -12.34
N GLN A 463 15.64 -4.01 -12.55
CA GLN A 463 15.92 -5.27 -11.86
C GLN A 463 16.54 -5.06 -10.47
N GLY A 464 17.04 -3.86 -10.19
CA GLY A 464 17.65 -3.48 -8.91
C GLY A 464 18.98 -4.16 -8.62
N CYS A 465 19.58 -3.84 -7.46
CA CYS A 465 20.89 -4.38 -7.10
C CYS A 465 20.90 -5.91 -6.95
N TRP A 466 22.10 -6.48 -7.05
CA TRP A 466 22.39 -7.92 -6.95
C TRP A 466 21.69 -8.80 -8.00
N ASN A 467 21.21 -8.22 -9.10
CA ASN A 467 20.57 -8.99 -10.17
C ASN A 467 21.55 -10.03 -10.75
N ALA A 468 22.77 -9.63 -11.09
CA ALA A 468 23.78 -10.56 -11.62
C ALA A 468 24.10 -11.71 -10.64
N ALA A 469 24.23 -11.43 -9.34
CA ALA A 469 24.39 -12.48 -8.33
C ALA A 469 23.17 -13.39 -8.20
N ARG A 470 21.94 -12.85 -8.19
CA ARG A 470 20.70 -13.65 -8.22
C ARG A 470 20.62 -14.54 -9.46
N THR A 471 21.05 -14.06 -10.63
CA THR A 471 21.06 -14.85 -11.88
C THR A 471 22.05 -16.01 -11.78
N ARG A 472 23.27 -15.77 -11.28
CA ARG A 472 24.25 -16.84 -11.04
C ARG A 472 23.75 -17.84 -10.00
N ALA A 473 23.06 -17.37 -8.95
CA ALA A 473 22.47 -18.22 -7.93
C ALA A 473 21.37 -19.11 -8.51
N ALA A 474 20.45 -18.56 -9.32
CA ALA A 474 19.40 -19.32 -10.00
C ALA A 474 19.98 -20.44 -10.89
N ALA A 475 20.99 -20.11 -11.71
CA ALA A 475 21.72 -21.08 -12.50
C ALA A 475 22.33 -22.18 -11.61
N ARG A 476 23.05 -21.81 -10.55
CA ARG A 476 23.68 -22.77 -9.63
C ARG A 476 22.68 -23.68 -8.92
N VAL A 477 21.54 -23.15 -8.49
CA VAL A 477 20.47 -23.94 -7.86
C VAL A 477 19.94 -24.99 -8.83
N SER A 478 19.61 -24.59 -10.06
CA SER A 478 19.10 -25.51 -11.07
C SER A 478 20.11 -26.58 -11.52
N ASP A 479 21.40 -26.21 -11.69
CA ASP A 479 22.50 -27.16 -11.94
C ASP A 479 22.63 -28.18 -10.81
N TRP A 480 22.55 -27.71 -9.57
CA TRP A 480 22.64 -28.56 -8.39
C TRP A 480 21.45 -29.51 -8.27
N LEU A 481 20.22 -29.05 -8.51
CA LEU A 481 19.02 -29.90 -8.45
C LEU A 481 19.04 -30.99 -9.53
N ALA A 482 19.65 -30.74 -10.69
CA ALA A 482 19.81 -31.73 -11.76
C ALA A 482 20.71 -32.92 -11.36
N THR A 483 21.53 -32.82 -10.30
CA THR A 483 22.38 -33.92 -9.82
C THR A 483 21.68 -34.88 -8.85
N SER A 484 20.38 -34.71 -8.62
CA SER A 484 19.61 -35.49 -7.63
C SER A 484 20.23 -35.46 -6.22
N PRO A 485 20.42 -34.26 -5.62
CA PRO A 485 21.27 -34.09 -4.45
C PRO A 485 20.77 -34.77 -3.18
N THR A 486 19.46 -35.07 -3.12
CA THR A 486 18.79 -35.82 -2.05
C THR A 486 19.10 -37.32 -2.09
N GLY A 487 19.73 -37.81 -3.16
CA GLY A 487 20.09 -39.23 -3.33
C GLY A 487 18.90 -40.14 -3.60
N THR A 488 17.74 -39.59 -3.99
CA THR A 488 16.54 -40.36 -4.32
C THR A 488 15.94 -39.87 -5.63
N ALA A 489 15.58 -40.81 -6.50
CA ALA A 489 14.88 -40.51 -7.74
C ALA A 489 13.49 -39.93 -7.45
N ALA A 490 13.11 -38.89 -8.18
CA ALA A 490 11.85 -38.18 -8.01
C ALA A 490 11.22 -37.87 -9.38
N ASP A 491 9.90 -37.82 -9.43
CA ASP A 491 9.08 -37.50 -10.61
C ASP A 491 9.09 -36.00 -10.96
N GLY A 492 10.08 -35.29 -10.42
CA GLY A 492 10.37 -33.89 -10.73
C GLY A 492 10.73 -33.08 -9.49
N VAL A 493 11.02 -31.80 -9.75
CA VAL A 493 11.46 -30.84 -8.76
C VAL A 493 10.51 -29.65 -8.76
N LEU A 494 10.09 -29.23 -7.58
CA LEU A 494 9.38 -27.99 -7.32
C LEU A 494 10.32 -27.03 -6.60
N LEU A 495 10.77 -26.00 -7.30
CA LEU A 495 11.52 -24.88 -6.75
C LEU A 495 10.52 -23.83 -6.26
N ILE A 496 10.51 -23.57 -4.96
CA ILE A 496 9.66 -22.56 -4.34
C ILE A 496 10.47 -21.51 -3.60
N GLY A 497 9.86 -20.36 -3.36
CA GLY A 497 10.33 -19.37 -2.41
C GLY A 497 10.51 -17.98 -2.98
N ASP A 498 11.10 -17.11 -2.16
CA ASP A 498 11.35 -15.70 -2.48
C ASP A 498 12.65 -15.61 -3.29
N LEU A 499 12.50 -15.45 -4.60
CA LEU A 499 13.63 -15.28 -5.50
C LEU A 499 14.17 -13.85 -5.49
N ASN A 500 13.50 -12.93 -4.79
CA ASN A 500 13.75 -11.50 -4.81
C ASN A 500 13.83 -10.97 -6.25
N SER A 501 13.06 -11.56 -7.17
CA SER A 501 13.06 -11.25 -8.60
C SER A 501 11.64 -11.29 -9.16
N TYR A 502 11.29 -10.29 -9.95
CA TYR A 502 10.01 -10.24 -10.65
C TYR A 502 10.00 -11.15 -11.88
N ALA A 503 8.80 -11.47 -12.39
CA ALA A 503 8.59 -12.58 -13.33
C ALA A 503 9.36 -12.46 -14.65
N LYS A 504 9.68 -11.25 -15.14
CA LYS A 504 10.47 -11.06 -16.36
C LYS A 504 11.94 -10.72 -16.10
N GLU A 505 12.40 -10.81 -14.85
CA GLU A 505 13.80 -10.58 -14.47
C GLU A 505 14.68 -11.80 -14.76
N ASP A 506 15.97 -11.54 -14.95
CA ASP A 506 16.96 -12.53 -15.38
C ASP A 506 17.01 -13.80 -14.53
N PRO A 507 16.88 -13.77 -13.18
CA PRO A 507 16.92 -14.98 -12.37
C PRO A 507 15.75 -15.93 -12.65
N VAL A 508 14.54 -15.41 -12.86
CA VAL A 508 13.36 -16.23 -13.21
C VAL A 508 13.51 -16.77 -14.62
N ARG A 509 13.90 -15.92 -15.57
CA ARG A 509 14.13 -16.32 -16.97
C ARG A 509 15.23 -17.37 -17.12
N THR A 510 16.25 -17.34 -16.25
CA THR A 510 17.32 -18.34 -16.20
C THR A 510 16.81 -19.72 -15.77
N LEU A 511 15.86 -19.77 -14.84
CA LEU A 511 15.23 -21.04 -14.45
C LEU A 511 14.33 -21.56 -15.57
N GLU A 512 13.56 -20.67 -16.22
CA GLU A 512 12.71 -21.02 -17.36
C GLU A 512 13.53 -21.54 -18.56
N SER A 513 14.67 -20.90 -18.87
CA SER A 513 15.58 -21.36 -19.93
C SER A 513 16.20 -22.73 -19.65
N ARG A 514 16.13 -23.19 -18.39
CA ARG A 514 16.58 -24.52 -17.95
C ARG A 514 15.44 -25.53 -17.83
N GLY A 515 14.28 -25.21 -18.41
CA GLY A 515 13.14 -26.11 -18.55
C GLY A 515 12.16 -26.09 -17.38
N TYR A 516 12.32 -25.20 -16.40
CA TYR A 516 11.33 -25.04 -15.34
C TYR A 516 10.13 -24.23 -15.84
N ALA A 517 8.92 -24.75 -15.61
CA ALA A 517 7.68 -24.03 -15.87
C ALA A 517 7.33 -23.13 -14.68
N ASN A 518 7.12 -21.83 -14.91
CA ASN A 518 6.61 -20.91 -13.90
C ASN A 518 5.11 -21.17 -13.66
N LEU A 519 4.80 -21.81 -12.53
CA LEU A 519 3.43 -22.23 -12.20
C LEU A 519 2.56 -21.04 -11.79
N VAL A 520 3.14 -20.02 -11.15
CA VAL A 520 2.39 -18.81 -10.80
C VAL A 520 1.92 -18.11 -12.07
N ALA A 521 2.81 -17.91 -13.04
CA ALA A 521 2.44 -17.35 -14.34
C ALA A 521 1.43 -18.23 -15.09
N ARG A 522 1.60 -19.56 -15.07
CA ARG A 522 0.72 -20.50 -15.78
C ARG A 522 -0.71 -20.55 -15.25
N PHE A 523 -0.91 -20.48 -13.93
CA PHE A 523 -2.22 -20.69 -13.31
C PHE A 523 -2.90 -19.40 -12.84
N VAL A 524 -2.14 -18.36 -12.51
CA VAL A 524 -2.66 -17.06 -12.03
C VAL A 524 -2.56 -15.98 -13.12
N GLY A 525 -1.63 -16.11 -14.06
CA GLY A 525 -1.44 -15.18 -15.18
C GLY A 525 -0.49 -14.02 -14.87
N ASP A 526 -0.29 -13.12 -15.85
CA ASP A 526 0.61 -11.96 -15.75
C ASP A 526 0.14 -10.92 -14.70
N THR A 527 -1.06 -11.09 -14.16
CA THR A 527 -1.60 -10.29 -13.07
C THR A 527 -1.27 -10.84 -11.68
N ALA A 528 -0.51 -11.93 -11.57
CA ALA A 528 -0.08 -12.45 -10.28
C ALA A 528 0.73 -11.41 -9.49
N TYR A 529 0.70 -11.50 -8.17
CA TYR A 529 1.59 -10.76 -7.29
C TYR A 529 1.63 -11.45 -5.94
N SER A 530 2.74 -11.31 -5.23
CA SER A 530 2.88 -11.75 -3.84
C SER A 530 3.39 -10.63 -2.94
N TYR A 531 3.72 -9.47 -3.52
CA TYR A 531 4.34 -8.34 -2.87
C TYR A 531 3.87 -7.03 -3.52
N VAL A 532 3.72 -5.98 -2.71
CA VAL A 532 3.46 -4.61 -3.17
C VAL A 532 4.59 -3.71 -2.70
N PHE A 533 5.36 -3.17 -3.65
CA PHE A 533 6.49 -2.29 -3.37
C PHE A 533 6.20 -0.89 -3.90
N ARG A 534 6.19 0.11 -3.01
CA ARG A 534 5.95 1.53 -3.36
C ARG A 534 4.67 1.76 -4.18
N GLY A 535 3.65 0.93 -3.94
CA GLY A 535 2.36 0.98 -4.60
C GLY A 535 2.25 0.20 -5.91
N GLU A 536 3.29 -0.55 -6.28
CA GLU A 536 3.32 -1.37 -7.49
C GLU A 536 3.33 -2.86 -7.11
N ALA A 537 2.43 -3.63 -7.72
CA ALA A 537 2.25 -5.05 -7.42
C ALA A 537 3.07 -5.94 -8.35
N GLY A 538 3.71 -6.98 -7.79
CA GLY A 538 4.40 -8.04 -8.54
C GLY A 538 4.73 -9.26 -7.67
N SER A 539 5.11 -10.37 -8.30
CA SER A 539 5.53 -11.59 -7.59
C SER A 539 7.03 -11.64 -7.37
N LEU A 540 7.43 -11.75 -6.10
CA LEU A 540 8.80 -12.14 -5.70
C LEU A 540 8.85 -13.61 -5.29
N ASP A 541 7.72 -14.14 -4.83
CA ASP A 541 7.53 -15.53 -4.44
C ASP A 541 7.04 -16.33 -5.64
N HIS A 542 7.79 -17.38 -5.98
CA HIS A 542 7.52 -18.18 -7.18
C HIS A 542 7.38 -19.66 -6.83
N ALA A 543 6.70 -20.38 -7.71
CA ALA A 543 6.69 -21.83 -7.78
C ALA A 543 7.07 -22.23 -9.21
N LEU A 544 8.23 -22.85 -9.38
CA LEU A 544 8.76 -23.29 -10.67
C LEU A 544 8.97 -24.80 -10.63
N ALA A 545 8.42 -25.52 -11.60
CA ALA A 545 8.49 -26.99 -11.62
C ALA A 545 9.13 -27.53 -12.89
N THR A 546 9.87 -28.64 -12.77
CA THR A 546 10.30 -29.39 -13.96
C THR A 546 9.08 -29.93 -14.71
N PRO A 547 9.18 -30.21 -16.04
CA PRO A 547 8.01 -30.49 -16.87
C PRO A 547 7.15 -31.67 -16.37
N ALA A 548 7.79 -32.74 -15.88
CA ALA A 548 7.09 -33.92 -15.36
C ALA A 548 6.20 -33.60 -14.15
N LEU A 549 6.70 -32.81 -13.20
CA LEU A 549 5.91 -32.39 -12.04
C LEU A 549 4.90 -31.29 -12.41
N ALA A 550 5.26 -30.37 -13.30
CA ALA A 550 4.38 -29.32 -13.79
C ALA A 550 3.12 -29.87 -14.50
N ALA A 551 3.21 -31.06 -15.10
CA ALA A 551 2.06 -31.76 -15.68
C ALA A 551 1.08 -32.32 -14.63
N ARG A 552 1.52 -32.44 -13.37
CA ARG A 552 0.73 -32.98 -12.24
C ARG A 552 0.11 -31.90 -11.37
N VAL A 553 0.52 -30.64 -11.52
CA VAL A 553 -0.05 -29.50 -10.80
C VAL A 553 -1.48 -29.28 -11.27
N LYS A 554 -2.40 -29.18 -10.31
CA LYS A 554 -3.84 -28.99 -10.54
C LYS A 554 -4.28 -27.55 -10.32
N ALA A 555 -3.71 -26.89 -9.32
CA ALA A 555 -3.97 -25.48 -9.06
C ALA A 555 -2.76 -24.80 -8.43
N VAL A 556 -2.63 -23.51 -8.71
CA VAL A 556 -1.77 -22.61 -7.94
C VAL A 556 -2.58 -21.38 -7.56
N HIS A 557 -2.46 -20.98 -6.30
CA HIS A 557 -3.10 -19.78 -5.77
C HIS A 557 -2.06 -18.90 -5.07
N VAL A 558 -2.27 -17.58 -5.12
CA VAL A 558 -1.65 -16.66 -4.18
C VAL A 558 -2.74 -16.17 -3.25
N TRP A 559 -2.60 -16.40 -1.95
CA TRP A 559 -3.61 -15.98 -0.98
C TRP A 559 -3.27 -14.59 -0.45
N HIS A 560 -4.01 -13.58 -0.90
CA HIS A 560 -3.73 -12.17 -0.62
C HIS A 560 -4.07 -11.74 0.82
N ILE A 561 -3.35 -12.26 1.79
CA ILE A 561 -3.53 -11.93 3.21
C ILE A 561 -2.56 -10.86 3.71
N ASN A 562 -1.52 -10.51 2.97
CA ASN A 562 -0.38 -9.74 3.46
C ASN A 562 -0.02 -8.53 2.61
N ALA A 563 0.22 -8.73 1.30
CA ALA A 563 0.80 -7.71 0.43
C ALA A 563 -0.08 -6.45 0.32
N ASP A 564 -1.39 -6.64 0.39
CA ASP A 564 -2.37 -5.55 0.31
C ASP A 564 -2.68 -4.88 1.65
N GLU A 565 -2.33 -5.50 2.77
CA GLU A 565 -2.66 -4.97 4.09
C GLU A 565 -1.69 -3.84 4.51
N PRO A 566 -2.17 -2.79 5.20
CA PRO A 566 -1.30 -1.75 5.73
C PRO A 566 -0.22 -2.29 6.66
N VAL A 567 1.00 -1.75 6.53
CA VAL A 567 2.10 -1.98 7.48
C VAL A 567 1.69 -1.63 8.92
N ALA A 568 0.75 -0.70 9.08
CA ALA A 568 0.15 -0.35 10.35
C ALA A 568 -0.51 -1.52 11.09
N LEU A 569 -0.99 -2.56 10.39
CA LEU A 569 -1.62 -3.74 11.00
C LEU A 569 -0.62 -4.87 11.29
N GLN A 570 0.66 -4.64 11.00
CA GLN A 570 1.72 -5.61 11.24
C GLN A 570 2.01 -5.71 12.74
N PRO A 571 2.17 -6.93 13.29
CA PRO A 571 2.42 -7.13 14.72
C PRO A 571 3.79 -6.60 15.16
N VAL A 572 4.72 -6.41 14.23
CA VAL A 572 6.08 -5.92 14.44
C VAL A 572 6.49 -4.98 13.29
N PRO A 573 7.43 -4.04 13.50
CA PRO A 573 7.92 -3.56 14.79
C PRO A 573 6.87 -2.71 15.52
N ASP A 574 6.94 -2.67 16.84
CA ASP A 574 5.95 -2.05 17.72
C ASP A 574 6.29 -0.57 18.02
N TYR A 575 6.04 0.31 17.04
CA TYR A 575 6.11 1.77 17.20
C TYR A 575 4.78 2.39 17.68
N LYS A 576 3.81 1.54 18.03
CA LYS A 576 2.40 1.91 18.20
C LYS A 576 2.15 2.38 19.64
N THR A 577 1.15 3.24 19.81
CA THR A 577 0.64 3.54 21.16
C THR A 577 -0.07 2.32 21.76
N SER A 578 -0.33 2.32 23.07
CA SER A 578 -1.09 1.24 23.72
C SER A 578 -2.48 1.01 23.10
N VAL A 579 -3.17 2.10 22.73
CA VAL A 579 -4.48 2.05 22.07
C VAL A 579 -4.36 1.43 20.68
N GLN A 580 -3.40 1.88 19.88
CA GLN A 580 -3.16 1.34 18.53
C GLN A 580 -2.74 -0.14 18.57
N ARG A 581 -1.94 -0.55 19.55
CA ARG A 581 -1.63 -1.97 19.75
C ARG A 581 -2.86 -2.82 19.97
N SER A 582 -3.90 -2.27 20.61
CA SER A 582 -5.15 -2.99 20.81
C SER A 582 -6.02 -2.98 19.56
N SER A 583 -6.18 -1.82 18.91
CA SER A 583 -7.10 -1.69 17.76
C SER A 583 -6.54 -2.23 16.45
N TYR A 584 -5.22 -2.24 16.24
CA TYR A 584 -4.58 -2.65 14.99
C TYR A 584 -4.22 -4.14 14.95
N TYR A 585 -4.58 -4.90 15.98
CA TYR A 585 -4.24 -6.31 16.09
C TYR A 585 -5.49 -7.20 16.10
N ALA A 586 -5.46 -8.25 15.29
CA ALA A 586 -6.30 -9.42 15.41
C ALA A 586 -5.41 -10.67 15.30
N PRO A 587 -5.68 -11.75 16.05
CA PRO A 587 -4.93 -13.01 15.98
C PRO A 587 -5.37 -13.86 14.78
N ASP A 588 -5.51 -13.24 13.61
CA ASP A 588 -5.91 -13.85 12.34
C ASP A 588 -4.73 -13.92 11.35
N ALA A 589 -4.96 -14.42 10.14
CA ALA A 589 -3.91 -14.59 9.13
C ALA A 589 -3.44 -13.27 8.48
N TYR A 590 -4.26 -12.21 8.52
CA TYR A 590 -4.06 -11.01 7.69
C TYR A 590 -2.94 -10.14 8.20
N ARG A 591 -1.99 -9.72 7.37
CA ARG A 591 -0.77 -9.01 7.76
C ARG A 591 0.04 -9.78 8.81
N SER A 592 0.15 -11.09 8.61
CA SER A 592 1.12 -11.96 9.30
C SER A 592 2.54 -11.75 8.75
N SER A 593 2.64 -11.36 7.48
CA SER A 593 3.87 -11.04 6.74
C SER A 593 3.64 -9.81 5.84
N ASP A 594 4.66 -9.41 5.09
CA ASP A 594 4.57 -8.53 3.93
C ASP A 594 4.49 -9.26 2.58
N HIS A 595 4.70 -10.59 2.58
CA HIS A 595 4.55 -11.46 1.42
C HIS A 595 3.29 -12.32 1.49
N ASP A 596 2.61 -12.55 0.38
CA ASP A 596 1.49 -13.50 0.31
C ASP A 596 1.99 -14.94 0.09
N PRO A 597 1.40 -15.95 0.76
CA PRO A 597 1.76 -17.35 0.53
C PRO A 597 1.30 -17.84 -0.85
N VAL A 598 2.15 -18.65 -1.48
CA VAL A 598 1.86 -19.39 -2.72
C VAL A 598 1.45 -20.81 -2.37
N VAL A 599 0.30 -21.26 -2.86
CA VAL A 599 -0.29 -22.59 -2.61
C VAL A 599 -0.27 -23.39 -3.89
N ILE A 600 0.25 -24.62 -3.85
CA ILE A 600 0.43 -25.50 -5.01
C ILE A 600 -0.25 -26.83 -4.71
N ASP A 601 -1.28 -27.16 -5.47
CA ASP A 601 -2.03 -28.42 -5.37
C ASP A 601 -1.56 -29.39 -6.46
N VAL A 602 -1.11 -30.57 -6.07
CA VAL A 602 -0.48 -31.57 -6.94
C VAL A 602 -1.25 -32.89 -6.86
N ALA A 603 -1.41 -33.55 -8.01
CA ALA A 603 -1.89 -34.93 -8.09
C ALA A 603 -0.73 -35.85 -8.46
N LEU A 604 -0.04 -36.39 -7.45
CA LEU A 604 1.10 -37.28 -7.66
C LEU A 604 0.61 -38.60 -8.26
N ASP A 605 -0.25 -39.30 -7.54
CA ASP A 605 -0.82 -40.56 -7.98
C ASP A 605 -2.20 -40.29 -8.58
N GLY A 606 -2.34 -40.52 -9.90
CA GLY A 606 -3.55 -40.17 -10.67
C GLY A 606 -4.83 -40.64 -9.96
N GLY A 607 -5.85 -39.78 -9.95
CA GLY A 607 -7.05 -39.87 -9.10
C GLY A 607 -7.70 -41.26 -9.04
N GLY A 608 -7.25 -42.06 -8.07
CA GLY A 608 -7.97 -43.20 -7.55
C GLY A 608 -8.53 -42.80 -6.20
N THR A 609 -9.81 -42.44 -6.17
CA THR A 609 -10.59 -42.35 -4.94
C THR A 609 -10.49 -43.69 -4.21
N LEU A 610 -9.70 -43.75 -3.14
CA LEU A 610 -9.89 -44.79 -2.13
C LEU A 610 -11.22 -44.49 -1.45
N ALA A 611 -12.28 -45.14 -1.93
CA ALA A 611 -13.52 -45.24 -1.19
C ALA A 611 -13.19 -45.79 0.21
N ALA A 612 -13.57 -45.03 1.25
CA ALA A 612 -13.48 -45.51 2.61
C ALA A 612 -14.23 -46.86 2.74
N PRO A 613 -13.69 -47.86 3.46
CA PRO A 613 -14.47 -49.05 3.79
C PRO A 613 -15.60 -48.59 4.72
N GLY A 614 -16.80 -48.48 4.18
CA GLY A 614 -18.00 -48.16 4.95
C GLY A 614 -18.22 -49.21 6.03
N THR A 615 -18.07 -48.80 7.29
CA THR A 615 -18.53 -49.59 8.44
C THR A 615 -19.82 -48.97 8.97
N ASN A 616 -20.94 -49.55 8.54
CA ASN A 616 -21.99 -50.12 9.39
C ASN A 616 -23.39 -49.96 8.79
N ARG A 617 -23.98 -51.13 8.55
CA ARG A 617 -25.40 -51.35 8.32
C ARG A 617 -26.20 -50.81 9.50
N ALA A 618 -27.11 -49.88 9.24
CA ALA A 618 -28.21 -49.59 10.15
C ALA A 618 -29.14 -50.81 10.24
N ARG A 619 -29.47 -51.24 11.46
CA ARG A 619 -30.59 -52.16 11.72
C ARG A 619 -31.92 -51.46 11.41
N PRO A 620 -32.91 -52.14 10.82
CA PRO A 620 -34.25 -51.58 10.69
C PRO A 620 -34.93 -51.58 12.07
N GLN A 621 -35.36 -50.41 12.54
CA GLN A 621 -36.35 -50.30 13.60
C GLN A 621 -37.70 -50.77 13.06
N ARG A 622 -38.30 -51.76 13.72
CA ARG A 622 -39.74 -52.00 13.68
C ARG A 622 -40.41 -50.87 14.48
N VAL A 623 -41.49 -50.36 13.91
CA VAL A 623 -42.45 -49.49 14.58
C VAL A 623 -43.78 -50.26 14.55
N ASP A 624 -44.39 -50.40 15.71
CA ASP A 624 -45.83 -50.70 15.86
C ASP A 624 -46.65 -49.49 15.43
#